data_AF-A0A838JF05-F1
#
_entry.id   AF-A0A838JF05-F1
#
_cell.length_a   1.000
_cell.length_b   1.000
_cell.length_c   1.000
_cell.angle_alpha   90.00
_cell.angle_beta   90.00
_cell.angle_gamma   90.00
#
_symmetry.space_group_name_H-M   'P 1'
#
loop_
_entity.id
_entity.type
_entity.pdbx_description
1 polymer ?
#
loop_
_entity_poly.entity_id
_entity_poly.type
_entity_poly.pdbx_seq_one_letter_code
_entity_poly.pdbx_strand_id
1 'polypeptide(L)'
;MFDDFAQALDTRWTQTCIGGGSLHITDSALRMALEPTRSGDYADAQIDDYANLSRSDFPWRPPVRMEVRARSSLPAATAASTGESPGILRGTAGFGFWNYPFSVRGNILMLPEAVWFFYASPPSNMALVPHVPGWGWKAQVIHSMRLGTLAATIPTGLAAARARLTGETQPAARWL
;
A
#
# COMPACT_ATOMS: atom_id res chain seq x y z
N MET A 1 21.96 -2.58 -4.27
CA MET A 1 21.89 -2.30 -2.81
C MET A 1 21.29 -3.53 -2.14
N PHE A 2 21.75 -3.86 -0.94
CA PHE A 2 21.43 -5.12 -0.26
C PHE A 2 21.45 -4.89 1.25
N ASP A 3 20.40 -5.34 1.93
CA ASP A 3 20.33 -5.41 3.40
C ASP A 3 20.14 -6.87 3.80
N ASP A 4 21.07 -7.39 4.61
CA ASP A 4 20.96 -8.72 5.22
C ASP A 4 20.46 -8.66 6.68
N PHE A 5 20.24 -7.45 7.20
CA PHE A 5 19.85 -7.18 8.59
C PHE A 5 20.75 -7.88 9.62
N ALA A 6 22.03 -8.14 9.30
CA ALA A 6 22.99 -8.72 10.25
C ALA A 6 23.48 -7.70 11.28
N GLN A 7 23.35 -6.41 10.97
CA GLN A 7 23.70 -5.29 11.85
C GLN A 7 22.48 -4.39 12.10
N ALA A 8 22.71 -3.21 12.69
CA ALA A 8 21.68 -2.18 12.77
C ALA A 8 21.14 -1.81 11.38
N LEU A 9 19.90 -1.32 11.35
CA LEU A 9 19.26 -0.89 10.11
C LEU A 9 20.04 0.27 9.49
N ASP A 10 20.32 0.19 8.18
CA ASP A 10 21.03 1.23 7.45
C ASP A 10 20.34 2.60 7.60
N THR A 11 21.13 3.67 7.77
CA THR A 11 20.66 5.03 8.02
C THR A 11 19.90 5.65 6.85
N ARG A 12 19.97 5.04 5.66
CA ARG A 12 19.13 5.40 4.50
C ARG A 12 17.64 5.15 4.73
N TRP A 13 17.31 4.21 5.61
CA TRP A 13 15.93 3.85 5.89
C TRP A 13 15.33 4.85 6.88
N THR A 14 14.30 5.55 6.43
CA THR A 14 13.38 6.25 7.31
C THR A 14 12.47 5.22 7.96
N GLN A 15 12.33 5.32 9.28
CA GLN A 15 11.51 4.41 10.09
C GLN A 15 10.24 5.13 10.53
N THR A 16 9.09 4.50 10.30
CA THR A 16 7.79 4.98 10.78
C THR A 16 7.18 3.93 11.70
N CYS A 17 6.94 4.32 12.95
CA CYS A 17 6.29 3.50 13.98
C CYS A 17 5.14 4.30 14.60
N ILE A 18 3.90 3.90 14.34
CA ILE A 18 2.67 4.59 14.79
C ILE A 18 1.77 3.59 15.51
N GLY A 19 1.04 4.03 16.54
CA GLY A 19 -0.07 3.26 17.12
C GLY A 19 0.28 1.89 17.69
N GLY A 20 1.50 1.72 18.22
CA GLY A 20 2.01 0.43 18.71
C GLY A 20 2.75 -0.39 17.66
N GLY A 21 3.06 0.19 16.50
CA GLY A 21 4.01 -0.40 15.56
C GLY A 21 5.44 -0.37 16.07
N SER A 22 6.20 -1.41 15.77
CA SER A 22 7.60 -1.55 16.18
C SER A 22 8.45 -2.24 15.12
N LEU A 23 9.74 -1.89 15.12
CA LEU A 23 10.77 -2.41 14.23
C LEU A 23 11.93 -2.94 15.09
N HIS A 24 12.28 -4.20 14.88
CA HIS A 24 13.38 -4.84 15.59
C HIS A 24 14.17 -5.74 14.65
N ILE A 25 15.49 -5.65 14.68
CA ILE A 25 16.33 -6.62 13.98
C ILE A 25 16.54 -7.83 14.90
N THR A 26 16.20 -9.02 14.40
CA THR A 26 16.34 -10.30 15.09
C THR A 26 16.68 -11.37 14.07
N ASP A 27 17.68 -12.21 14.37
CA ASP A 27 18.07 -13.35 13.53
C ASP A 27 18.29 -12.99 12.04
N SER A 28 19.01 -11.90 11.77
CA SER A 28 19.24 -11.39 10.41
C SER A 28 17.95 -11.09 9.62
N ALA A 29 16.92 -10.61 10.32
CA ALA A 29 15.67 -10.16 9.72
C ALA A 29 15.14 -8.91 10.42
N LEU A 30 14.59 -7.99 9.64
CA LEU A 30 13.78 -6.91 10.17
C LEU A 30 12.39 -7.45 10.55
N ARG A 31 12.12 -7.54 11.84
CA ARG A 31 10.80 -7.83 12.38
C ARG A 31 9.99 -6.55 12.49
N MET A 32 8.89 -6.53 11.75
CA MET A 32 7.89 -5.48 11.79
C MET A 32 6.67 -6.04 12.54
N ALA A 33 6.24 -5.38 13.60
CA ALA A 33 5.16 -5.85 14.45
C ALA A 33 4.18 -4.73 14.76
N LEU A 34 2.92 -5.09 14.91
CA LEU A 34 1.87 -4.22 15.42
C LEU A 34 1.33 -4.86 16.71
N GLU A 35 1.26 -4.08 17.77
CA GLU A 35 0.50 -4.45 18.96
C GLU A 35 -1.01 -4.52 18.65
N PRO A 36 -1.82 -5.17 19.51
CA PRO A 36 -3.27 -5.14 19.37
C PRO A 36 -3.82 -3.69 19.34
N THR A 37 -4.23 -3.25 18.16
CA THR A 37 -4.80 -1.93 17.91
C THR A 37 -6.32 -1.97 18.04
N ARG A 38 -6.93 -0.93 18.64
CA ARG A 38 -8.40 -0.84 18.74
C ARG A 38 -9.00 -0.53 17.37
N SER A 39 -10.26 -0.92 17.17
CA SER A 39 -11.00 -0.53 15.98
C SER A 39 -11.09 0.99 15.87
N GLY A 40 -10.69 1.54 14.71
CA GLY A 40 -10.67 2.98 14.44
C GLY A 40 -9.32 3.65 14.70
N ASP A 41 -8.42 2.99 15.42
CA ASP A 41 -7.06 3.50 15.62
C ASP A 41 -6.15 3.03 14.48
N TYR A 42 -5.22 3.89 14.07
CA TYR A 42 -4.21 3.58 13.06
C TYR A 42 -2.91 3.15 13.73
N ALA A 43 -2.33 2.06 13.23
CA ALA A 43 -1.01 1.58 13.62
C ALA A 43 -0.18 1.24 12.39
N ASP A 44 1.12 1.46 12.47
CA ASP A 44 2.04 1.31 11.35
C ASP A 44 3.44 0.95 11.83
N ALA A 45 4.07 0.03 11.12
CA ALA A 45 5.49 -0.29 11.25
C ALA A 45 6.02 -0.38 9.82
N GLN A 46 6.80 0.62 9.42
CA GLN A 46 7.25 0.79 8.04
C GLN A 46 8.70 1.26 7.99
N ILE A 47 9.42 0.81 6.96
CA ILE A 47 10.65 1.43 6.49
C ILE A 47 10.45 1.94 5.06
N ASP A 48 11.04 3.10 4.76
CA ASP A 48 11.07 3.66 3.42
C ASP A 48 12.37 4.43 3.18
N ASP A 49 12.73 4.67 1.93
CA ASP A 49 13.95 5.40 1.55
C ASP A 49 13.62 6.68 0.77
N TYR A 50 12.44 7.26 1.02
CA TYR A 50 11.95 8.44 0.30
C TYR A 50 11.46 9.59 1.19
N ALA A 51 11.02 9.34 2.42
CA ALA A 51 10.27 10.32 3.22
C ALA A 51 11.03 11.62 3.50
N ASN A 52 12.35 11.56 3.55
CA ASN A 52 13.22 12.72 3.80
C ASN A 52 13.89 13.29 2.54
N LEU A 53 13.45 12.86 1.36
CA LEU A 53 14.03 13.25 0.09
C LEU A 53 13.07 14.12 -0.72
N SER A 54 13.63 15.03 -1.51
CA SER A 54 12.87 15.63 -2.59
C SER A 54 12.58 14.55 -3.65
N ARG A 55 11.48 14.70 -4.40
CA ARG A 55 11.08 13.70 -5.41
C ARG A 55 12.13 13.48 -6.50
N SER A 56 12.90 14.51 -6.84
CA SER A 56 13.99 14.40 -7.81
C SER A 56 15.17 13.56 -7.31
N ASP A 57 15.26 13.37 -6.00
CA ASP A 57 16.34 12.67 -5.30
C ASP A 57 15.96 11.24 -4.92
N PHE A 58 14.79 10.74 -5.35
CA PHE A 58 14.42 9.34 -5.13
C PHE A 58 15.50 8.41 -5.73
N PRO A 59 15.98 7.41 -4.96
CA PRO A 59 17.23 6.71 -5.29
C PRO A 59 17.08 5.72 -6.44
N TRP A 60 15.85 5.26 -6.73
CA TRP A 60 15.61 4.18 -7.66
C TRP A 60 15.29 4.67 -9.07
N ARG A 61 16.11 4.25 -10.04
CA ARG A 61 15.88 4.49 -11.48
C ARG A 61 16.02 3.18 -12.27
N PRO A 62 15.23 2.98 -13.34
CA PRO A 62 15.41 1.84 -14.22
C PRO A 62 16.78 1.84 -14.92
N PRO A 63 17.35 0.67 -15.25
CA PRO A 63 16.87 -0.65 -14.83
C PRO A 63 17.14 -0.92 -13.35
N VAL A 64 16.15 -1.47 -12.64
CA VAL A 64 16.25 -1.81 -11.21
C VAL A 64 15.67 -3.19 -10.97
N ARG A 65 16.26 -3.93 -10.03
CA ARG A 65 15.75 -5.22 -9.54
C ARG A 65 15.56 -5.13 -8.03
N MET A 66 14.40 -5.58 -7.56
CA MET A 66 14.10 -5.76 -6.15
C MET A 66 13.96 -7.25 -5.87
N GLU A 67 14.58 -7.70 -4.78
CA GLU A 67 14.41 -9.04 -4.25
C GLU A 67 14.14 -8.93 -2.75
N VAL A 68 13.04 -9.51 -2.30
CA VAL A 68 12.61 -9.48 -0.90
C VAL A 68 12.22 -10.88 -0.49
N ARG A 69 12.76 -11.34 0.63
CA ARG A 69 12.31 -12.55 1.31
C ARG A 69 11.59 -12.15 2.59
N ALA A 70 10.27 -12.37 2.61
CA ALA A 70 9.43 -12.02 3.74
C ALA A 70 8.51 -13.18 4.13
N ARG A 71 8.03 -13.16 5.38
CA ARG A 71 6.99 -14.04 5.89
C ARG A 71 6.11 -13.27 6.87
N SER A 72 4.85 -13.67 6.98
CA SER A 72 3.95 -13.19 8.03
C SER A 72 3.94 -14.15 9.22
N SER A 73 3.61 -13.63 10.40
CA SER A 73 3.40 -14.43 11.62
C SER A 73 2.09 -15.23 11.58
N LEU A 74 1.12 -14.77 10.79
CA LEU A 74 -0.21 -15.39 10.63
C LEU A 74 -0.48 -15.69 9.15
N PRO A 75 -1.30 -16.71 8.84
CA PRO A 75 -1.69 -17.02 7.47
C PRO A 75 -2.50 -15.89 6.82
N ALA A 76 -2.45 -15.80 5.50
CA ALA A 76 -3.32 -14.93 4.73
C ALA A 76 -4.78 -15.35 4.86
N ALA A 77 -5.70 -14.40 4.69
CA ALA A 77 -7.13 -14.68 4.56
C ALA A 77 -7.42 -15.66 3.41
N THR A 78 -8.45 -16.48 3.58
CA THR A 78 -8.95 -17.45 2.58
C THR A 78 -10.36 -17.08 2.14
N ALA A 79 -10.92 -17.78 1.15
CA ALA A 79 -12.27 -17.50 0.65
C ALA A 79 -13.37 -17.63 1.73
N ALA A 80 -13.11 -18.40 2.79
CA ALA A 80 -14.02 -18.55 3.93
C ALA A 80 -13.79 -17.50 5.03
N SER A 81 -12.73 -16.69 4.93
CA SER A 81 -12.40 -15.69 5.94
C SER A 81 -13.35 -14.49 5.87
N THR A 82 -13.79 -14.04 7.04
CA THR A 82 -14.63 -12.85 7.23
C THR A 82 -13.88 -11.77 7.98
N GLY A 83 -14.52 -10.60 8.15
CA GLY A 83 -14.00 -9.52 8.99
C GLY A 83 -13.75 -9.93 10.45
N GLU A 84 -14.32 -11.03 10.93
CA GLU A 84 -14.21 -11.49 12.31
C GLU A 84 -13.37 -12.78 12.46
N SER A 85 -12.88 -13.36 11.36
CA SER A 85 -12.07 -14.58 11.42
C SER A 85 -10.84 -14.44 12.34
N PRO A 86 -10.70 -15.27 13.38
CA PRO A 86 -9.49 -15.27 14.19
C PRO A 86 -8.33 -15.92 13.43
N GLY A 87 -7.10 -15.66 13.89
CA GLY A 87 -5.92 -16.42 13.44
C GLY A 87 -5.47 -16.15 12.00
N ILE A 88 -5.89 -15.04 11.39
CA ILE A 88 -5.41 -14.58 10.08
C ILE A 88 -4.61 -13.29 10.22
N LEU A 89 -3.72 -13.00 9.27
CA LEU A 89 -3.06 -11.71 9.18
C LEU A 89 -4.11 -10.61 8.97
N ARG A 90 -4.09 -9.60 9.84
CA ARG A 90 -5.04 -8.47 9.84
C ARG A 90 -4.41 -7.20 9.32
N GLY A 91 -5.24 -6.34 8.73
CA GLY A 91 -4.82 -5.06 8.19
C GLY A 91 -4.18 -5.21 6.82
N THR A 92 -3.19 -4.36 6.55
CA THR A 92 -2.46 -4.31 5.29
C THR A 92 -0.98 -4.61 5.49
N ALA A 93 -0.35 -5.21 4.50
CA ALA A 93 1.09 -5.44 4.49
C ALA A 93 1.59 -5.39 3.05
N GLY A 94 2.86 -5.05 2.84
CA GLY A 94 3.41 -5.07 1.51
C GLY A 94 4.78 -4.46 1.39
N PHE A 95 5.30 -4.49 0.17
CA PHE A 95 6.58 -3.92 -0.21
C PHE A 95 6.57 -3.66 -1.72
N GLY A 96 7.36 -2.70 -2.16
CA GLY A 96 7.37 -2.30 -3.56
C GLY A 96 8.04 -0.96 -3.81
N PHE A 97 8.06 -0.58 -5.07
CA PHE A 97 8.38 0.78 -5.48
C PHE A 97 7.10 1.60 -5.50
N TRP A 98 7.14 2.77 -4.88
CA TRP A 98 6.01 3.68 -4.75
C TRP A 98 6.49 5.10 -4.99
N ASN A 99 5.79 5.85 -5.83
CA ASN A 99 6.18 7.23 -6.12
C ASN A 99 5.66 8.24 -5.10
N TYR A 100 5.10 7.84 -3.97
CA TYR A 100 4.53 8.75 -2.95
C TYR A 100 3.61 9.84 -3.56
N PRO A 101 2.47 9.44 -4.16
CA PRO A 101 1.57 10.35 -4.86
C PRO A 101 0.66 11.12 -3.90
N PHE A 102 0.61 10.76 -2.61
CA PHE A 102 -0.20 11.42 -1.60
C PHE A 102 0.68 11.92 -0.44
N SER A 103 0.39 13.10 0.10
CA SER A 103 1.01 13.53 1.36
C SER A 103 0.39 12.79 2.55
N VAL A 104 1.03 12.87 3.73
CA VAL A 104 0.47 12.38 5.00
C VAL A 104 -0.92 12.97 5.30
N ARG A 105 -1.23 14.18 4.79
CA ARG A 105 -2.54 14.84 4.93
C ARG A 105 -3.55 14.40 3.86
N GLY A 106 -3.19 13.49 2.97
CA GLY A 106 -4.03 13.02 1.86
C GLY A 106 -4.05 13.93 0.63
N ASN A 107 -3.16 14.93 0.54
CA ASN A 107 -3.09 15.79 -0.64
C ASN A 107 -2.52 15.01 -1.82
N ILE A 108 -3.15 15.08 -2.99
CA ILE A 108 -2.61 14.51 -4.23
C ILE A 108 -1.42 15.36 -4.69
N LEU A 109 -0.24 14.77 -4.73
CA LEU A 109 1.02 15.37 -5.18
C LEU A 109 1.27 15.08 -6.67
N MET A 110 0.90 13.88 -7.11
CA MET A 110 0.89 13.47 -8.52
C MET A 110 0.06 12.20 -8.70
N LEU A 111 -0.06 11.71 -9.94
CA LEU A 111 -0.74 10.44 -10.18
C LEU A 111 0.11 9.24 -9.68
N PRO A 112 -0.53 8.17 -9.19
CA PRO A 112 0.16 7.03 -8.57
C PRO A 112 0.97 6.21 -9.59
N GLU A 113 2.22 5.96 -9.26
CA GLU A 113 3.11 5.06 -9.99
C GLU A 113 3.67 4.05 -8.98
N ALA A 114 3.48 2.76 -9.27
CA ALA A 114 3.81 1.71 -8.31
C ALA A 114 4.17 0.40 -8.98
N VAL A 115 5.09 -0.33 -8.37
CA VAL A 115 5.26 -1.78 -8.56
C VAL A 115 5.19 -2.39 -7.16
N TRP A 116 4.08 -3.06 -6.86
CA TRP A 116 3.66 -3.36 -5.49
C TRP A 116 3.37 -4.87 -5.31
N PHE A 117 3.87 -5.48 -4.22
CA PHE A 117 3.31 -6.71 -3.60
C PHE A 117 2.50 -6.41 -2.31
N PHE A 118 1.16 -6.51 -2.36
CA PHE A 118 0.24 -6.01 -1.33
C PHE A 118 -0.62 -7.12 -0.78
N TYR A 119 -0.87 -7.07 0.51
CA TYR A 119 -1.87 -7.81 1.20
C TYR A 119 -2.86 -6.87 1.87
N ALA A 120 -4.14 -7.24 1.83
CA ALA A 120 -5.15 -6.67 2.72
C ALA A 120 -6.07 -7.79 3.23
N SER A 121 -6.40 -7.81 4.52
CA SER A 121 -7.41 -8.74 5.04
C SER A 121 -8.84 -8.23 4.77
N PRO A 122 -9.87 -9.11 4.80
CA PRO A 122 -11.24 -8.66 4.99
C PRO A 122 -11.37 -7.71 6.21
N PRO A 123 -12.28 -6.72 6.18
CA PRO A 123 -13.27 -6.45 5.13
C PRO A 123 -12.76 -5.57 3.97
N SER A 124 -11.45 -5.38 3.81
CA SER A 124 -10.90 -4.59 2.71
C SER A 124 -11.40 -5.09 1.35
N ASN A 125 -11.80 -4.15 0.48
CA ASN A 125 -12.33 -4.46 -0.85
C ASN A 125 -11.57 -3.72 -1.96
N MET A 126 -10.29 -4.03 -2.10
CA MET A 126 -9.45 -3.54 -3.18
C MET A 126 -9.58 -4.44 -4.42
N ALA A 127 -10.80 -4.51 -4.98
CA ALA A 127 -11.15 -5.35 -6.12
C ALA A 127 -10.68 -4.74 -7.45
N LEU A 128 -9.37 -4.83 -7.69
CA LEU A 128 -8.71 -4.22 -8.86
C LEU A 128 -8.65 -5.13 -10.09
N VAL A 129 -8.98 -6.42 -9.91
CA VAL A 129 -9.02 -7.41 -10.99
C VAL A 129 -10.40 -8.08 -10.95
N PRO A 130 -11.14 -8.13 -12.07
CA PRO A 130 -12.42 -8.82 -12.13
C PRO A 130 -12.32 -10.27 -11.63
N HIS A 131 -13.33 -10.69 -10.87
CA HIS A 131 -13.43 -12.04 -10.29
C HIS A 131 -12.35 -12.41 -9.26
N VAL A 132 -11.46 -11.49 -8.87
CA VAL A 132 -10.54 -11.67 -7.76
C VAL A 132 -11.10 -10.98 -6.52
N PRO A 133 -11.12 -11.62 -5.33
CA PRO A 133 -11.55 -10.96 -4.11
C PRO A 133 -10.77 -9.67 -3.86
N GLY A 134 -11.46 -8.64 -3.32
CA GLY A 134 -10.83 -7.37 -3.00
C GLY A 134 -9.75 -7.44 -1.90
N TRP A 135 -9.67 -8.55 -1.18
CA TRP A 135 -8.67 -8.84 -0.14
C TRP A 135 -7.68 -9.92 -0.60
N GLY A 136 -6.68 -10.23 0.23
CA GLY A 136 -5.61 -11.18 -0.05
C GLY A 136 -4.39 -10.55 -0.71
N TRP A 137 -3.41 -11.40 -1.06
CA TRP A 137 -2.18 -10.98 -1.72
C TRP A 137 -2.42 -10.62 -3.19
N LYS A 138 -1.78 -9.55 -3.63
CA LYS A 138 -1.83 -9.01 -4.99
C LYS A 138 -0.45 -8.52 -5.39
N ALA A 139 -0.06 -8.80 -6.63
CA ALA A 139 1.10 -8.18 -7.28
C ALA A 139 0.57 -7.29 -8.40
N GLN A 140 0.87 -5.99 -8.34
CA GLN A 140 0.28 -5.02 -9.26
C GLN A 140 1.28 -3.95 -9.68
N VAL A 141 1.11 -3.49 -10.92
CA VAL A 141 1.78 -2.32 -11.45
C VAL A 141 0.73 -1.26 -11.70
N ILE A 142 0.93 -0.08 -11.09
CA ILE A 142 0.12 1.10 -11.36
C ILE A 142 0.97 2.03 -12.20
N HIS A 143 0.47 2.35 -13.39
CA HIS A 143 1.13 3.26 -14.32
C HIS A 143 0.09 4.23 -14.89
N SER A 144 -0.17 5.27 -14.10
CA SER A 144 -1.26 6.22 -14.31
C SER A 144 -0.86 7.43 -15.14
N MET A 145 0.43 7.70 -15.31
CA MET A 145 0.95 8.83 -16.09
C MET A 145 0.99 8.58 -17.60
N ARG A 146 0.40 7.48 -18.10
CA ARG A 146 0.25 7.24 -19.54
C ARG A 146 -0.88 8.08 -20.12
N LEU A 147 -0.67 8.63 -21.31
CA LEU A 147 -1.69 9.40 -22.05
C LEU A 147 -3.03 8.64 -22.17
N GLY A 148 -2.99 7.33 -22.43
CA GLY A 148 -4.19 6.49 -22.49
C GLY A 148 -4.93 6.39 -21.15
N THR A 149 -4.21 6.37 -20.03
CA THR A 149 -4.81 6.34 -18.69
C THR A 149 -5.44 7.68 -18.33
N LEU A 150 -4.85 8.80 -18.75
CA LEU A 150 -5.45 10.12 -18.59
C LEU A 150 -6.80 10.22 -19.30
N ALA A 151 -6.91 9.68 -20.51
CA ALA A 151 -8.18 9.64 -21.25
C ALA A 151 -9.26 8.81 -20.50
N ALA A 152 -8.86 7.75 -19.81
CA ALA A 152 -9.77 6.93 -19.00
C ALA A 152 -10.34 7.67 -17.77
N THR A 153 -9.77 8.83 -17.39
CA THR A 153 -10.32 9.67 -16.31
C THR A 153 -11.47 10.58 -16.76
N ILE A 154 -11.69 10.74 -18.08
CA ILE A 154 -12.74 11.60 -18.63
C ILE A 154 -14.15 11.20 -18.14
N PRO A 155 -14.56 9.92 -18.20
CA PRO A 155 -15.89 9.51 -17.71
C PRO A 155 -16.06 9.80 -16.21
N THR A 156 -15.01 9.55 -15.41
CA THR A 156 -15.00 9.85 -13.97
C THR A 156 -15.10 11.35 -13.69
N GLY A 157 -14.39 12.17 -14.46
CA GLY A 157 -14.46 13.63 -14.37
C GLY A 157 -15.85 14.16 -14.73
N LEU A 158 -16.47 13.62 -15.77
CA LEU A 158 -17.85 13.97 -16.16
C LEU A 158 -18.87 13.56 -15.10
N ALA A 159 -18.73 12.36 -14.54
CA ALA A 159 -19.60 11.89 -13.45
C ALA A 159 -19.46 12.75 -12.20
N ALA A 160 -18.24 13.11 -11.81
CA ALA A 160 -17.99 13.98 -10.66
C ALA A 160 -18.51 15.41 -10.89
N ALA A 161 -18.35 15.97 -12.10
CA ALA A 161 -18.91 17.27 -12.46
C ALA A 161 -20.44 17.25 -12.40
N ARG A 162 -21.07 16.21 -12.96
CA ARG A 162 -22.52 16.02 -12.88
C ARG A 162 -22.98 15.91 -11.44
N ALA A 163 -22.32 15.10 -10.61
CA ALA A 163 -22.65 14.94 -9.19
C ALA A 163 -22.59 16.29 -8.45
N ARG A 164 -21.57 17.12 -8.71
CA ARG A 164 -21.47 18.46 -8.13
C ARG A 164 -22.59 19.40 -8.60
N LEU A 165 -22.96 19.34 -9.88
CA LEU A 165 -24.01 20.20 -10.44
C LEU A 165 -25.41 19.79 -10.00
N THR A 166 -25.63 18.50 -9.73
CA THR A 166 -26.96 17.93 -9.43
C THR A 166 -27.20 17.66 -7.95
N GLY A 167 -26.13 17.61 -7.14
CA GLY A 167 -26.19 17.15 -5.76
C GLY A 167 -26.33 15.63 -5.61
N GLU A 168 -26.39 14.86 -6.71
CA GLU A 168 -26.50 13.40 -6.70
C GLU A 168 -25.11 12.77 -6.45
N THR A 169 -24.88 12.26 -5.25
CA THR A 169 -23.61 11.60 -4.85
C THR A 169 -23.67 10.07 -4.91
N GLN A 170 -24.62 9.48 -5.65
CA GLN A 170 -24.65 8.03 -5.78
C GLN A 170 -23.29 7.53 -6.30
N PRO A 171 -22.67 6.55 -5.62
CA PRO A 171 -21.34 6.09 -6.01
C PRO A 171 -21.40 5.58 -7.45
N ALA A 172 -20.41 5.94 -8.26
CA ALA A 172 -20.20 5.39 -9.61
C ALA A 172 -19.75 3.92 -9.56
N ALA A 173 -20.36 3.11 -8.69
CA ALA A 173 -20.05 1.71 -8.45
C ALA A 173 -20.51 0.76 -9.59
N ARG A 174 -21.02 1.30 -10.71
CA ARG A 174 -21.48 0.50 -11.85
C ARG A 174 -20.57 0.56 -13.09
N TRP A 175 -19.40 1.22 -13.01
CA TRP A 175 -18.49 1.37 -14.15
C TRP A 175 -17.07 0.82 -13.93
N LEU A 176 -16.93 -0.14 -13.03
CA LEU A 176 -15.80 -1.08 -12.93
C LEU A 176 -16.37 -2.49 -12.74
#